data_AF-A0A554IRZ8-F1
#
_entry.id   AF-A0A554IRZ8-F1
#
_cell.length_a   1.000
_cell.length_b   1.000
_cell.length_c   1.000
_cell.angle_alpha   90.00
_cell.angle_beta   90.00
_cell.angle_gamma   90.00
#
_symmetry.space_group_name_H-M   'P 1'
#
loop_
_entity.id
_entity.type
_entity.pdbx_description
1 polymer ?
#
loop_
_entity_poly.entity_id
_entity_poly.type
_entity_poly.pdbx_seq_one_letter_code
_entity_poly.pdbx_strand_id
1 'polypeptide(L)'
;MKVALYGIVGSWMPPVYRRRCQDGFTLIELLLVIGIIGLLAAIVLVAINPSRQLAQTRNAARRKDARELINAVHQHVLEKGAVPTGIDTTLRMIGTDASGCSVMCSQGGAPVTIVSFSTRIADVNDDVEERLVDGGMRPGSSDLELSVDTTPWNLTDFVGLRFPNVTVPAGSTIISAVITFRVNEVTTDPASLNIHAHAMDDAPAFNTNPYDLTSRPRTSAVVAWDPPGWTVENDYKDTPDIASIIQEVVSRPGWASGNDLSFIFDGTGTRTAFALEGNPNDSAPLLTLTYAAGSDVTAGSCLNLDTPLAGSFVAGLPQDPKLGSAAKTFYSVKKLASGRLYVQACGAELGEKIAVEQ
;
A
#
# COMPACT_ATOMS: atom_id res chain seq x y z
N MET A 1 -85.53 92.70 5.65
CA MET A 1 -84.37 92.02 5.00
C MET A 1 -83.89 90.94 5.97
N LYS A 2 -84.14 89.66 5.67
CA LYS A 2 -83.67 88.48 6.43
C LYS A 2 -82.13 88.44 6.41
N VAL A 3 -81.47 88.01 7.49
CA VAL A 3 -80.52 86.86 7.54
C VAL A 3 -80.33 86.44 9.02
N ALA A 4 -80.28 85.13 9.25
CA ALA A 4 -80.09 84.41 10.50
C ALA A 4 -78.60 84.15 10.83
N LEU A 5 -78.28 83.74 12.08
CA LEU A 5 -77.17 82.82 12.45
C LEU A 5 -77.37 82.41 13.93
N TYR A 6 -77.94 81.24 14.22
CA TYR A 6 -77.26 79.96 14.49
C TYR A 6 -76.32 79.97 15.71
N GLY A 7 -76.80 79.36 16.80
CA GLY A 7 -75.93 78.74 17.79
C GLY A 7 -75.58 77.31 17.37
N ILE A 8 -74.58 76.71 18.05
CA ILE A 8 -74.58 75.34 18.58
C ILE A 8 -73.31 75.20 19.45
N VAL A 9 -73.52 74.66 20.64
CA VAL A 9 -72.55 74.39 21.71
C VAL A 9 -71.68 73.20 21.30
N GLY A 10 -70.35 73.39 21.26
CA GLY A 10 -69.40 72.30 21.03
C GLY A 10 -69.20 71.45 22.29
N SER A 11 -69.59 70.17 22.23
CA SER A 11 -69.28 69.17 23.26
C SER A 11 -67.96 68.47 22.95
N TRP A 12 -67.11 68.38 23.96
CA TRP A 12 -65.84 67.66 23.92
C TRP A 12 -66.10 66.16 24.13
N MET A 13 -65.76 65.32 23.15
CA MET A 13 -65.71 63.86 23.30
C MET A 13 -64.24 63.39 23.32
N PRO A 14 -63.82 62.55 24.29
CA PRO A 14 -62.51 61.92 24.25
C PRO A 14 -62.47 60.74 23.25
N PRO A 15 -61.27 60.38 22.73
CA PRO A 15 -61.12 59.28 21.77
C PRO A 15 -61.31 57.90 22.44
N VAL A 16 -62.09 57.03 21.82
CA VAL A 16 -62.31 55.64 22.22
C VAL A 16 -61.15 54.77 21.74
N TYR A 17 -60.31 54.26 22.65
CA TYR A 17 -59.27 53.29 22.34
C TYR A 17 -59.86 51.87 22.31
N ARG A 18 -60.04 51.27 21.13
CA ARG A 18 -60.43 49.84 21.00
C ARG A 18 -59.25 48.96 21.41
N ARG A 19 -59.30 48.37 22.62
CA ARG A 19 -58.45 47.21 22.94
C ARG A 19 -58.89 46.05 22.05
N ARG A 20 -58.05 45.63 21.10
CA ARG A 20 -58.13 44.28 20.55
C ARG A 20 -57.78 43.34 21.70
N CYS A 21 -58.75 42.58 22.22
CA CYS A 21 -58.44 41.38 22.97
C CYS A 21 -57.60 40.51 22.04
N GLN A 22 -56.31 40.39 22.32
CA GLN A 22 -55.53 39.30 21.77
C GLN A 22 -56.04 38.06 22.48
N ASP A 23 -56.71 37.18 21.73
CA ASP A 23 -57.02 35.85 22.22
C ASP A 23 -55.70 35.21 22.66
N GLY A 24 -55.56 34.98 23.97
CA GLY A 24 -54.35 34.40 24.53
C GLY A 24 -54.22 32.95 24.08
N PHE A 25 -53.00 32.52 23.76
CA PHE A 25 -52.70 31.13 23.39
C PHE A 25 -53.24 30.17 24.46
N THR A 26 -53.96 29.15 24.03
CA THR A 26 -54.41 28.07 24.90
C THR A 26 -53.23 27.16 25.26
N LEU A 27 -53.28 26.54 26.45
CA LEU A 27 -52.22 25.64 26.91
C LEU A 27 -52.06 24.43 25.98
N ILE A 28 -53.15 24.00 25.33
CA ILE A 28 -53.14 22.92 24.34
C ILE A 28 -52.45 23.31 23.04
N GLU A 29 -52.60 24.55 22.56
CA GLU A 29 -51.87 25.04 21.38
C GLU A 29 -50.37 25.07 21.63
N LEU A 30 -49.95 25.54 22.81
CA LEU A 30 -48.53 25.55 23.16
C LEU A 30 -47.95 24.12 23.21
N LEU A 31 -48.68 23.18 23.81
CA LEU A 31 -48.26 21.79 23.94
C LEU A 31 -48.14 21.10 22.57
N LEU A 32 -49.08 21.37 21.67
CA LEU A 32 -49.06 20.83 20.32
C LEU A 32 -47.88 21.38 19.51
N VAL A 33 -47.59 22.68 19.64
CA VAL A 33 -46.45 23.33 18.96
C VAL A 33 -45.11 22.76 19.43
N ILE A 34 -44.87 22.65 20.73
CA ILE A 34 -43.61 22.06 21.24
C ILE A 34 -43.50 20.57 20.87
N GLY A 35 -44.63 19.85 20.81
CA GLY A 35 -44.68 18.47 20.36
C GLY A 35 -44.28 18.31 18.89
N ILE A 36 -44.83 19.15 17.99
CA ILE A 36 -44.48 19.15 16.57
C ILE A 36 -43.02 19.58 16.38
N ILE A 37 -42.55 20.63 17.07
CA ILE A 37 -41.16 21.09 16.97
C ILE A 37 -40.20 19.99 17.43
N GLY A 38 -40.49 19.31 18.54
CA GLY A 38 -39.68 18.19 19.03
C GLY A 38 -39.60 17.04 18.03
N LEU A 39 -40.74 16.67 17.42
CA LEU A 39 -40.80 15.63 16.40
C LEU A 39 -40.01 16.01 15.14
N LEU A 40 -40.20 17.22 14.62
CA LEU A 40 -39.50 17.70 13.44
C LEU A 40 -37.98 17.81 13.69
N ALA A 41 -37.56 18.28 14.86
CA ALA A 41 -36.15 18.37 15.22
C ALA A 41 -35.46 17.00 15.24
N ALA A 42 -36.12 15.97 15.77
CA ALA A 42 -35.61 14.60 15.78
C ALA A 42 -35.43 14.04 14.36
N ILE A 43 -36.42 14.25 13.47
CA ILE A 43 -36.35 13.82 12.06
C ILE A 43 -35.19 14.50 11.34
N VAL A 44 -35.03 15.81 11.53
CA VAL A 44 -33.96 16.59 10.89
C VAL A 44 -32.56 16.14 11.34
N LEU A 45 -32.36 15.84 12.62
CA LEU A 45 -31.08 15.35 13.14
C LEU A 45 -30.66 14.02 12.52
N VAL A 46 -31.61 13.08 12.36
CA VAL A 46 -31.35 11.80 11.70
C VAL A 46 -31.06 12.00 10.21
N ALA A 47 -31.77 12.91 9.55
CA ALA A 47 -31.61 13.19 8.12
C ALA A 47 -30.26 13.87 7.78
N ILE A 48 -29.75 14.76 8.63
CA ILE A 48 -28.54 15.56 8.34
C ILE A 48 -27.24 14.79 8.56
N ASN A 49 -27.24 13.71 9.36
CA ASN A 49 -26.05 12.93 9.76
C ASN A 49 -24.78 13.81 9.87
N PRO A 50 -24.65 14.61 10.95
CA PRO A 50 -23.58 15.61 11.09
C PRO A 50 -22.17 15.06 10.85
N SER A 51 -21.93 13.80 11.20
CA SER A 51 -20.64 13.13 10.99
C SER A 51 -20.23 13.08 9.52
N ARG A 52 -21.17 12.78 8.62
CA ARG A 52 -20.94 12.70 7.18
C ARG A 52 -20.68 14.08 6.58
N GLN A 53 -21.44 15.10 7.01
CA GLN A 53 -21.26 16.48 6.56
C GLN A 53 -19.88 17.03 6.93
N LEU A 54 -19.44 16.79 8.18
CA LEU A 54 -18.09 17.19 8.61
C LEU A 54 -16.99 16.46 7.85
N ALA A 55 -17.17 15.16 7.56
CA ALA A 55 -16.23 14.40 6.74
C ALA A 55 -16.15 14.93 5.30
N GLN A 56 -17.29 15.31 4.71
CA GLN A 56 -17.33 15.93 3.39
C GLN A 56 -16.61 17.29 3.36
N THR A 57 -16.77 18.12 4.38
CA THR A 57 -16.05 19.39 4.51
C THR A 57 -14.54 19.18 4.62
N ARG A 58 -14.09 18.21 5.41
CA ARG A 58 -12.65 17.87 5.50
C ARG A 58 -12.12 17.30 4.19
N ASN A 59 -12.86 16.44 3.51
CA ASN A 59 -12.51 15.96 2.17
C ASN A 59 -12.45 17.11 1.14
N ALA A 60 -13.30 18.13 1.24
CA ALA A 60 -13.21 19.31 0.39
C ALA A 60 -11.92 20.10 0.63
N ALA A 61 -11.50 20.26 1.90
CA ALA A 61 -10.21 20.84 2.23
C ALA A 61 -9.05 20.00 1.66
N ARG A 62 -9.07 18.68 1.82
CA ARG A 62 -8.06 17.76 1.24
C ARG A 62 -7.91 17.90 -0.27
N ARG A 63 -9.01 18.06 -1.01
CA ARG A 63 -8.97 18.27 -2.47
C ARG A 63 -8.33 19.61 -2.83
N LYS A 64 -8.59 20.66 -2.04
CA LYS A 64 -7.96 21.97 -2.22
C LYS A 64 -6.46 21.88 -1.96
N ASP A 65 -6.07 21.28 -0.84
CA ASP A 65 -4.67 21.16 -0.41
C ASP A 65 -3.84 20.33 -1.38
N ALA A 66 -4.39 19.22 -1.89
CA ALA A 66 -3.71 18.40 -2.91
C ALA A 66 -3.44 19.19 -4.21
N ARG A 67 -4.37 20.09 -4.60
CA ARG A 67 -4.18 20.99 -5.75
C ARG A 67 -3.15 22.08 -5.47
N GLU A 68 -3.13 22.61 -4.25
CA GLU A 68 -2.13 23.59 -3.83
C GLU A 68 -0.72 22.99 -3.88
N LEU A 69 -0.55 21.78 -3.35
CA LEU A 69 0.72 21.05 -3.39
C LEU A 69 1.20 20.78 -4.82
N ILE A 70 0.35 20.23 -5.68
CA ILE A 70 0.79 19.90 -7.05
C ILE A 70 1.13 21.16 -7.85
N ASN A 71 0.37 22.26 -7.66
CA ASN A 71 0.69 23.54 -8.25
C ASN A 71 2.03 24.08 -7.74
N ALA A 72 2.33 23.94 -6.44
CA ALA A 72 3.60 24.36 -5.86
C ALA A 72 4.79 23.62 -6.48
N VAL A 73 4.67 22.28 -6.62
CA VAL A 73 5.70 21.47 -7.26
C VAL A 73 5.83 21.85 -8.74
N HIS A 74 4.73 22.11 -9.43
CA HIS A 74 4.77 22.56 -10.82
C HIS A 74 5.48 23.92 -10.97
N GLN A 75 5.19 24.90 -10.10
CA GLN A 75 5.91 26.18 -10.08
C GLN A 75 7.40 26.00 -9.78
N HIS A 76 7.76 25.11 -8.85
CA HIS A 76 9.15 24.76 -8.60
C HIS A 76 9.85 24.22 -9.86
N VAL A 77 9.19 23.33 -10.62
CA VAL A 77 9.74 22.81 -11.88
C VAL A 77 9.92 23.93 -12.90
N LEU A 78 8.96 24.85 -13.02
CA LEU A 78 9.05 25.98 -13.94
C LEU A 78 10.20 26.94 -13.59
N GLU A 79 10.46 27.18 -12.30
CA GLU A 79 11.50 28.12 -11.87
C GLU A 79 12.90 27.48 -11.75
N LYS A 80 12.99 26.26 -11.22
CA LYS A 80 14.27 25.57 -10.95
C LYS A 80 14.67 24.56 -12.03
N GLY A 81 13.79 24.28 -12.99
CA GLY A 81 14.03 23.35 -14.10
C GLY A 81 14.00 21.87 -13.71
N ALA A 82 13.67 21.54 -12.46
CA ALA A 82 13.65 20.17 -11.95
C ALA A 82 12.57 19.97 -10.88
N VAL A 83 12.10 18.74 -10.73
CA VAL A 83 11.26 18.36 -9.58
C VAL A 83 12.08 18.42 -8.29
N PRO A 84 11.48 18.77 -7.14
CA PRO A 84 12.16 18.67 -5.84
C PRO A 84 12.80 17.31 -5.63
N THR A 85 14.03 17.29 -5.11
CA THR A 85 14.79 16.08 -4.84
C THR A 85 13.99 15.11 -3.96
N GLY A 86 13.99 13.83 -4.32
CA GLY A 86 13.28 12.76 -3.60
C GLY A 86 11.86 12.49 -4.11
N ILE A 87 11.31 13.33 -5.00
CA ILE A 87 10.10 12.97 -5.75
C ILE A 87 10.49 12.05 -6.92
N ASP A 88 10.44 10.74 -6.66
CA ASP A 88 10.70 9.66 -7.61
C ASP A 88 9.40 8.84 -7.85
N THR A 89 9.51 7.62 -8.38
CA THR A 89 8.35 6.74 -8.64
C THR A 89 7.71 6.16 -7.38
N THR A 90 8.38 6.26 -6.23
CA THR A 90 7.92 5.81 -4.92
C THR A 90 6.92 6.80 -4.35
N LEU A 91 5.78 6.30 -3.86
CA LEU A 91 4.84 7.13 -3.11
C LEU A 91 5.44 7.48 -1.74
N ARG A 92 5.65 8.76 -1.46
CA ARG A 92 6.20 9.22 -0.18
C ARG A 92 5.24 10.19 0.50
N MET A 93 5.00 9.99 1.80
CA MET A 93 4.28 10.97 2.60
C MET A 93 5.16 12.22 2.77
N ILE A 94 4.58 13.40 2.63
CA ILE A 94 5.26 14.66 2.87
C ILE A 94 5.31 14.91 4.39
N GLY A 95 6.49 15.26 4.91
CA GLY A 95 6.68 15.56 6.33
C GLY A 95 8.15 15.49 6.76
N THR A 96 8.43 15.88 8.00
CA THR A 96 9.80 15.93 8.52
C THR A 96 10.28 14.64 9.20
N ASP A 97 9.40 13.66 9.44
CA ASP A 97 9.76 12.44 10.16
C ASP A 97 10.61 11.46 9.35
N ALA A 98 11.65 10.91 9.98
CA ALA A 98 12.51 9.89 9.37
C ALA A 98 11.88 8.48 9.35
N SER A 99 10.78 8.25 10.08
CA SER A 99 10.15 6.92 10.20
C SER A 99 8.65 6.97 10.50
N GLY A 100 7.97 5.84 10.33
CA GLY A 100 6.55 5.69 10.60
C GLY A 100 5.65 6.44 9.62
N CYS A 101 6.16 6.76 8.44
CA CYS A 101 5.43 7.43 7.37
C CYS A 101 4.78 6.44 6.40
N SER A 102 4.92 5.13 6.63
CA SER A 102 4.22 4.09 5.89
C SER A 102 2.76 3.98 6.33
N VAL A 103 1.87 4.51 5.49
CA VAL A 103 0.42 4.48 5.69
C VAL A 103 -0.27 4.02 4.41
N MET A 104 -1.47 3.48 4.57
CA MET A 104 -2.35 3.13 3.47
C MET A 104 -3.24 4.30 3.09
N CYS A 105 -2.95 4.96 1.98
CA CYS A 105 -3.72 6.14 1.54
C CYS A 105 -5.14 5.78 1.04
N SER A 106 -5.40 4.51 0.75
CA SER A 106 -6.73 3.98 0.41
C SER A 106 -7.62 3.65 1.62
N GLN A 107 -7.08 3.74 2.84
CA GLN A 107 -7.76 3.37 4.10
C GLN A 107 -7.75 4.52 5.12
N GLY A 108 -7.84 5.77 4.66
CA GLY A 108 -7.92 6.93 5.53
C GLY A 108 -6.67 7.14 6.40
N GLY A 109 -5.50 6.70 5.93
CA GLY A 109 -4.22 6.88 6.62
C GLY A 109 -3.99 5.85 7.72
N ALA A 110 -4.74 4.74 7.69
CA ALA A 110 -4.53 3.63 8.59
C ALA A 110 -3.07 3.14 8.51
N PRO A 111 -2.48 2.73 9.66
CA PRO A 111 -1.21 2.03 9.67
C PRO A 111 -1.28 0.84 8.71
N VAL A 112 -0.19 0.64 7.97
CA VAL A 112 -0.08 -0.49 7.03
C VAL A 112 -0.34 -1.79 7.77
N THR A 113 -1.29 -2.58 7.27
CA THR A 113 -1.45 -3.97 7.73
C THR A 113 -0.32 -4.78 7.12
N ILE A 114 0.64 -5.16 7.97
CA ILE A 114 1.69 -6.09 7.62
C ILE A 114 1.10 -7.50 7.69
N VAL A 115 1.13 -8.20 6.57
CA VAL A 115 0.67 -9.58 6.46
C VAL A 115 1.89 -10.47 6.33
N SER A 116 1.92 -11.56 7.10
CA SER A 116 2.88 -12.64 6.90
C SER A 116 2.21 -13.72 6.06
N PHE A 117 2.88 -14.15 5.01
CA PHE A 117 2.46 -15.25 4.14
C PHE A 117 3.58 -16.26 4.05
N SER A 118 3.22 -17.54 4.07
CA SER A 118 4.16 -18.61 3.81
C SER A 118 3.51 -19.71 2.98
N THR A 119 4.33 -20.35 2.14
CA THR A 119 3.93 -21.48 1.31
C THR A 119 5.13 -22.39 1.08
N ARG A 120 4.87 -23.69 0.95
CA ARG A 120 5.90 -24.69 0.65
C ARG A 120 5.80 -25.12 -0.81
N ILE A 121 6.89 -25.66 -1.31
CA ILE A 121 6.90 -26.51 -2.50
C ILE A 121 5.88 -27.65 -2.30
N ALA A 122 5.08 -27.95 -3.32
CA ALA A 122 3.91 -28.82 -3.17
C ALA A 122 3.73 -29.87 -4.29
N ASP A 123 4.51 -29.79 -5.37
CA ASP A 123 4.51 -30.77 -6.47
C ASP A 123 5.92 -31.18 -6.85
N VAL A 124 6.10 -32.39 -7.40
CA VAL A 124 7.39 -32.93 -7.84
C VAL A 124 8.09 -32.08 -8.90
N ASN A 125 7.33 -31.25 -9.62
CA ASN A 125 7.86 -30.31 -10.61
C ASN A 125 8.00 -28.89 -10.06
N ASP A 126 7.95 -28.72 -8.75
CA ASP A 126 8.16 -27.43 -8.09
C ASP A 126 9.57 -27.26 -7.55
N ASP A 127 10.36 -28.31 -7.48
CA ASP A 127 11.79 -28.27 -7.28
C ASP A 127 12.52 -29.15 -8.29
N VAL A 128 13.64 -28.63 -8.78
CA VAL A 128 14.37 -29.27 -9.87
C VAL A 128 15.83 -28.89 -9.83
N GLU A 129 16.66 -29.79 -10.31
CA GLU A 129 18.05 -29.52 -10.64
C GLU A 129 18.23 -29.56 -12.15
N GLU A 130 18.96 -28.59 -12.69
CA GLU A 130 19.33 -28.57 -14.10
C GLU A 130 20.84 -28.72 -14.24
N ARG A 131 21.25 -29.73 -15.01
CA ARG A 131 22.65 -29.97 -15.32
C ARG A 131 23.19 -29.02 -16.37
N LEU A 132 24.27 -28.29 -16.05
CA LEU A 132 24.86 -27.28 -16.96
C LEU A 132 25.31 -27.84 -18.32
N VAL A 133 25.78 -29.09 -18.38
CA VAL A 133 26.38 -29.62 -19.63
C VAL A 133 25.40 -29.93 -20.74
N ASP A 134 24.18 -30.34 -20.41
CA ASP A 134 23.20 -30.79 -21.39
C ASP A 134 21.78 -30.31 -21.09
N GLY A 135 21.61 -29.48 -20.05
CA GLY A 135 20.32 -28.95 -19.62
C GLY A 135 19.42 -30.00 -19.00
N GLY A 136 19.93 -31.19 -18.66
CA GLY A 136 19.11 -32.28 -18.13
C GLY A 136 18.41 -31.87 -16.84
N MET A 137 17.08 -31.82 -16.86
CA MET A 137 16.22 -31.49 -15.73
C MET A 137 15.95 -32.72 -14.86
N ARG A 138 16.07 -32.58 -13.53
CA ARG A 138 15.89 -33.66 -12.54
C ARG A 138 14.80 -33.31 -11.52
N PRO A 139 13.51 -33.35 -11.90
CA PRO A 139 12.43 -33.26 -10.92
C PRO A 139 12.37 -34.54 -10.10
N GLY A 140 11.91 -34.44 -8.85
CA GLY A 140 11.73 -35.60 -7.97
C GLY A 140 13.00 -36.20 -7.38
N SER A 141 14.10 -35.43 -7.36
CA SER A 141 15.27 -35.76 -6.54
C SER A 141 14.90 -35.71 -5.06
N SER A 142 15.57 -36.48 -4.20
CA SER A 142 15.37 -36.42 -2.74
C SER A 142 16.02 -35.18 -2.11
N ASP A 143 16.95 -34.60 -2.83
CA ASP A 143 17.85 -33.54 -2.39
C ASP A 143 18.08 -32.51 -3.49
N LEU A 144 18.52 -31.34 -3.03
CA LEU A 144 18.83 -30.18 -3.84
C LEU A 144 20.28 -29.80 -3.57
N GLU A 145 21.11 -29.96 -4.58
CA GLU A 145 22.50 -29.51 -4.59
C GLU A 145 22.55 -28.03 -4.97
N LEU A 146 22.45 -27.14 -3.97
CA LEU A 146 22.53 -25.70 -4.17
C LEU A 146 23.94 -25.32 -4.65
N SER A 147 24.05 -25.22 -5.98
CA SER A 147 25.26 -25.13 -6.80
C SER A 147 26.20 -26.35 -6.70
N VAL A 148 26.84 -26.65 -7.83
CA VAL A 148 27.89 -27.66 -8.05
C VAL A 148 27.73 -28.96 -7.28
N ASP A 149 27.28 -30.00 -7.98
CA ASP A 149 27.63 -31.37 -7.61
C ASP A 149 29.14 -31.60 -7.91
N THR A 150 29.88 -32.06 -6.91
CA THR A 150 31.33 -32.31 -6.99
C THR A 150 31.68 -33.71 -7.49
N THR A 151 30.69 -34.54 -7.86
CA THR A 151 30.95 -35.88 -8.37
C THR A 151 31.53 -35.84 -9.79
N PRO A 152 32.49 -36.71 -10.15
CA PRO A 152 33.16 -36.70 -11.47
C PRO A 152 32.27 -36.91 -12.70
N TRP A 153 30.97 -37.17 -12.49
CA TRP A 153 29.98 -37.43 -13.53
C TRP A 153 28.83 -36.39 -13.55
N ASN A 154 28.80 -35.45 -12.59
CA ASN A 154 27.87 -34.33 -12.54
C ASN A 154 28.66 -33.01 -12.48
N LEU A 155 28.13 -32.01 -13.16
CA LEU A 155 28.81 -30.76 -13.49
C LEU A 155 27.84 -29.65 -13.14
N THR A 156 28.25 -28.75 -12.25
CA THR A 156 27.58 -27.49 -11.88
C THR A 156 26.07 -27.50 -12.14
N ASP A 157 25.28 -27.85 -11.14
CA ASP A 157 23.84 -27.84 -11.27
C ASP A 157 23.25 -26.46 -10.89
N PHE A 158 22.19 -26.08 -11.59
CA PHE A 158 21.30 -24.98 -11.19
C PHE A 158 20.14 -25.57 -10.40
N VAL A 159 19.67 -24.87 -9.38
CA VAL A 159 18.48 -25.29 -8.63
C VAL A 159 17.32 -24.35 -8.90
N GLY A 160 16.18 -24.93 -9.27
CA GLY A 160 14.92 -24.24 -9.49
C GLY A 160 13.95 -24.55 -8.38
N LEU A 161 13.31 -23.53 -7.81
CA LEU A 161 12.24 -23.69 -6.82
C LEU A 161 11.01 -22.91 -7.26
N ARG A 162 9.83 -23.49 -7.20
CA ARG A 162 8.54 -22.88 -7.51
C ARG A 162 7.63 -23.01 -6.29
N PHE A 163 7.02 -21.91 -5.91
CA PHE A 163 6.13 -21.81 -4.78
C PHE A 163 4.72 -21.52 -5.29
N PRO A 164 3.77 -22.46 -5.16
CA PRO A 164 2.44 -22.30 -5.69
C PRO A 164 1.56 -21.37 -4.85
N ASN A 165 0.53 -20.82 -5.49
CA ASN A 165 -0.60 -20.12 -4.85
C ASN A 165 -0.15 -18.98 -3.93
N VAL A 166 0.72 -18.10 -4.43
CA VAL A 166 1.21 -16.94 -3.68
C VAL A 166 0.11 -15.88 -3.62
N THR A 167 -0.58 -15.80 -2.48
CA THR A 167 -1.77 -14.95 -2.31
C THR A 167 -1.48 -13.46 -2.07
N VAL A 168 -0.30 -12.99 -2.48
CA VAL A 168 0.10 -11.58 -2.39
C VAL A 168 -0.69 -10.75 -3.42
N PRO A 169 -1.51 -9.78 -2.99
CA PRO A 169 -2.26 -8.92 -3.91
C PRO A 169 -1.35 -8.09 -4.82
N ALA A 170 -1.82 -7.81 -6.03
CA ALA A 170 -1.14 -6.90 -6.94
C ALA A 170 -0.92 -5.52 -6.31
N GLY A 171 0.27 -4.96 -6.53
CA GLY A 171 0.68 -3.67 -5.99
C GLY A 171 1.06 -3.66 -4.51
N SER A 172 1.17 -4.84 -3.88
CA SER A 172 1.76 -4.97 -2.56
C SER A 172 3.25 -4.60 -2.52
N THR A 173 3.68 -4.09 -1.37
CA THR A 173 5.10 -3.87 -1.08
C THR A 173 5.63 -5.02 -0.23
N ILE A 174 6.61 -5.76 -0.74
CA ILE A 174 7.30 -6.80 0.01
C ILE A 174 8.26 -6.12 0.99
N ILE A 175 8.17 -6.48 2.26
CA ILE A 175 8.95 -5.89 3.35
C ILE A 175 10.17 -6.75 3.63
N SER A 176 10.00 -8.06 3.70
CA SER A 176 11.07 -9.03 3.86
C SER A 176 10.63 -10.36 3.27
N ALA A 177 11.57 -11.17 2.79
CA ALA A 177 11.29 -12.54 2.37
C ALA A 177 12.52 -13.44 2.54
N VAL A 178 12.30 -14.70 2.89
CA VAL A 178 13.33 -15.73 3.00
C VAL A 178 12.81 -17.05 2.45
N ILE A 179 13.70 -17.86 1.88
CA ILE A 179 13.47 -19.28 1.65
C ILE A 179 14.22 -20.04 2.75
N THR A 180 13.49 -20.87 3.49
CA THR A 180 14.06 -21.75 4.51
C THR A 180 14.26 -23.13 3.91
N PHE A 181 15.51 -23.59 3.94
CA PHE A 181 15.93 -24.94 3.59
C PHE A 181 16.12 -25.79 4.84
N ARG A 182 15.92 -27.10 4.71
CA ARG A 182 16.33 -28.09 5.70
C ARG A 182 17.56 -28.83 5.19
N VAL A 183 18.62 -28.89 6.00
CA VAL A 183 19.89 -29.51 5.62
C VAL A 183 19.71 -31.02 5.43
N ASN A 184 20.01 -31.55 4.22
CA ASN A 184 20.06 -32.98 3.94
C ASN A 184 21.46 -33.56 4.23
N GLU A 185 22.52 -32.81 3.91
CA GLU A 185 23.89 -33.27 4.14
C GLU A 185 24.80 -32.18 4.71
N VAL A 186 25.76 -32.63 5.52
CA VAL A 186 26.81 -31.76 6.06
C VAL A 186 27.78 -31.39 4.94
N THR A 187 27.74 -30.13 4.54
CA THR A 187 28.54 -29.54 3.46
C THR A 187 29.23 -28.28 3.98
N THR A 188 30.55 -28.35 4.15
CA THR A 188 31.32 -27.32 4.88
C THR A 188 32.27 -26.50 4.02
N ASP A 189 32.52 -26.92 2.78
CA ASP A 189 33.37 -26.19 1.85
C ASP A 189 32.79 -24.81 1.52
N PRO A 190 33.61 -23.84 1.11
CA PRO A 190 33.12 -22.52 0.72
C PRO A 190 32.07 -22.61 -0.40
N ALA A 191 30.99 -21.84 -0.27
CA ALA A 191 29.96 -21.71 -1.28
C ALA A 191 29.58 -20.24 -1.48
N SER A 192 29.27 -19.88 -2.72
CA SER A 192 28.85 -18.54 -3.13
C SER A 192 27.78 -18.68 -4.19
N LEU A 193 26.57 -18.24 -3.85
CA LEU A 193 25.34 -18.45 -4.61
C LEU A 193 24.75 -17.11 -5.05
N ASN A 194 24.06 -17.12 -6.17
CA ASN A 194 23.18 -16.06 -6.63
C ASN A 194 21.74 -16.57 -6.64
N ILE A 195 20.83 -15.74 -6.14
CA ILE A 195 19.40 -16.01 -6.13
C ILE A 195 18.72 -15.02 -7.06
N HIS A 196 18.03 -15.56 -8.05
CA HIS A 196 17.17 -14.83 -8.97
C HIS A 196 15.73 -15.26 -8.79
N ALA A 197 14.79 -14.38 -9.10
CA ALA A 197 13.42 -14.80 -9.36
C ALA A 197 13.19 -14.91 -10.88
N HIS A 198 12.29 -15.79 -11.28
CA HIS A 198 11.79 -15.86 -12.66
C HIS A 198 10.92 -14.62 -12.91
N ALA A 199 11.29 -13.80 -13.89
CA ALA A 199 10.58 -12.59 -14.27
C ALA A 199 9.30 -12.90 -15.08
N MET A 200 8.37 -13.63 -14.45
CA MET A 200 7.10 -14.09 -15.03
C MET A 200 5.95 -13.81 -14.08
N ASP A 201 4.78 -13.47 -14.62
CA ASP A 201 3.61 -13.10 -13.82
C ASP A 201 3.06 -14.30 -13.03
N ASP A 202 3.00 -15.46 -13.67
CA ASP A 202 2.57 -16.73 -13.08
C ASP A 202 3.56 -17.81 -13.53
N ALA A 203 4.39 -18.29 -12.61
CA ALA A 203 5.49 -19.18 -12.94
C ALA A 203 4.97 -20.59 -13.30
N PRO A 204 5.19 -21.08 -14.53
CA PRO A 204 4.81 -22.45 -14.86
C PRO A 204 5.65 -23.45 -14.05
N ALA A 205 5.03 -24.61 -13.75
CA ALA A 205 5.76 -25.76 -13.22
C ALA A 205 7.00 -26.07 -14.07
N PHE A 206 8.03 -26.62 -13.44
CA PHE A 206 9.17 -27.12 -14.19
C PHE A 206 8.75 -28.31 -15.06
N ASN A 207 9.51 -28.56 -16.12
CA ASN A 207 9.30 -29.73 -16.97
C ASN A 207 10.65 -30.40 -17.26
N THR A 208 10.61 -31.50 -18.00
CA THR A 208 11.80 -32.31 -18.31
C THR A 208 12.49 -31.92 -19.61
N ASN A 209 12.06 -30.84 -20.29
CA ASN A 209 12.76 -30.37 -21.48
C ASN A 209 14.13 -29.81 -21.08
N PRO A 210 15.19 -30.09 -21.86
CA PRO A 210 16.49 -29.53 -21.57
C PRO A 210 16.48 -28.01 -21.49
N TYR A 211 17.18 -27.46 -20.50
CA TYR A 211 17.34 -26.01 -20.27
C TYR A 211 16.06 -25.27 -19.83
N ASP A 212 15.03 -25.97 -19.34
CA ASP A 212 13.79 -25.32 -18.87
C ASP A 212 14.04 -24.33 -17.72
N LEU A 213 15.03 -24.57 -16.85
CA LEU A 213 15.34 -23.65 -15.76
C LEU A 213 16.21 -22.49 -16.24
N THR A 214 17.31 -22.77 -16.95
CA THR A 214 18.28 -21.73 -17.34
C THR A 214 17.81 -20.83 -18.48
N SER A 215 16.82 -21.26 -19.27
CA SER A 215 16.21 -20.42 -20.32
C SER A 215 15.15 -19.44 -19.78
N ARG A 216 14.71 -19.59 -18.52
CA ARG A 216 13.71 -18.70 -17.91
C ARG A 216 14.26 -17.28 -17.74
N PRO A 217 13.49 -16.24 -18.13
CA PRO A 217 13.90 -14.86 -17.92
C PRO A 217 14.07 -14.57 -16.43
N ARG A 218 15.17 -13.93 -16.04
CA ARG A 218 15.46 -13.60 -14.64
C ARG A 218 15.09 -12.16 -14.32
N THR A 219 14.84 -11.89 -13.03
CA THR A 219 14.81 -10.53 -12.50
C THR A 219 16.12 -9.80 -12.78
N SER A 220 16.05 -8.47 -12.88
CA SER A 220 17.24 -7.63 -13.00
C SER A 220 17.99 -7.56 -11.67
N ALA A 221 17.25 -7.48 -10.56
CA ALA A 221 17.79 -7.69 -9.23
C ALA A 221 18.28 -9.13 -9.05
N VAL A 222 19.36 -9.25 -8.28
CA VAL A 222 20.00 -10.50 -7.88
C VAL A 222 20.38 -10.38 -6.41
N VAL A 223 20.19 -11.45 -5.63
CA VAL A 223 20.64 -11.52 -4.24
C VAL A 223 21.81 -12.48 -4.14
N ALA A 224 22.97 -11.98 -3.76
CA ALA A 224 24.14 -12.81 -3.46
C ALA A 224 23.98 -13.46 -2.08
N TRP A 225 24.37 -14.72 -1.96
CA TRP A 225 24.34 -15.50 -0.73
C TRP A 225 25.62 -16.30 -0.58
N ASP A 226 26.39 -16.00 0.46
CA ASP A 226 27.57 -16.77 0.85
C ASP A 226 27.24 -17.61 2.09
N PRO A 227 26.55 -18.76 1.96
CA PRO A 227 26.16 -19.55 3.12
C PRO A 227 27.39 -20.08 3.87
N PRO A 228 27.43 -19.99 5.20
CA PRO A 228 28.44 -20.71 5.97
C PRO A 228 28.31 -22.22 5.75
N GLY A 229 29.33 -22.98 6.14
CA GLY A 229 29.24 -24.44 6.13
C GLY A 229 28.02 -24.93 6.93
N TRP A 230 27.26 -25.87 6.36
CA TRP A 230 26.16 -26.54 7.04
C TRP A 230 26.71 -27.72 7.83
N THR A 231 26.80 -27.56 9.14
CA THR A 231 27.51 -28.49 10.04
C THR A 231 26.61 -29.49 10.75
N VAL A 232 25.29 -29.31 10.65
CA VAL A 232 24.28 -30.12 11.34
C VAL A 232 23.19 -30.50 10.36
N GLU A 233 23.05 -31.80 10.13
CA GLU A 233 21.94 -32.38 9.36
C GLU A 233 20.60 -32.04 10.02
N ASN A 234 19.55 -31.84 9.23
CA ASN A 234 18.21 -31.47 9.68
C ASN A 234 18.07 -30.08 10.31
N ASP A 235 19.14 -29.28 10.39
CA ASP A 235 19.05 -27.87 10.77
C ASP A 235 18.32 -27.06 9.69
N TYR A 236 17.76 -25.92 10.07
CA TYR A 236 17.08 -25.01 9.17
C TYR A 236 18.00 -23.84 8.80
N LYS A 237 18.02 -23.50 7.51
CA LYS A 237 18.91 -22.48 6.94
C LYS A 237 18.12 -21.55 6.05
N ASP A 238 18.13 -20.28 6.40
CA ASP A 238 17.48 -19.24 5.62
C ASP A 238 18.44 -18.66 4.59
N THR A 239 17.89 -18.27 3.45
CA THR A 239 18.54 -17.31 2.54
C THR A 239 18.69 -15.94 3.23
N PRO A 240 19.49 -15.02 2.66
CA PRO A 240 19.38 -13.59 2.95
C PRO A 240 17.98 -13.08 2.57
N ASP A 241 17.72 -11.81 2.87
CA ASP A 241 16.46 -11.18 2.47
C ASP A 241 16.35 -11.10 0.93
N ILE A 242 15.36 -11.79 0.37
CA ILE A 242 15.06 -11.87 -1.06
C ILE A 242 13.88 -10.97 -1.49
N ALA A 243 13.46 -10.04 -0.64
CA ALA A 243 12.34 -9.14 -0.95
C ALA A 243 12.52 -8.37 -2.27
N SER A 244 13.74 -7.96 -2.62
CA SER A 244 14.02 -7.16 -3.82
C SER A 244 13.67 -7.89 -5.13
N ILE A 245 14.02 -9.18 -5.24
CA ILE A 245 13.72 -9.98 -6.43
C ILE A 245 12.23 -10.33 -6.51
N ILE A 246 11.57 -10.59 -5.38
CA ILE A 246 10.12 -10.83 -5.36
C ILE A 246 9.38 -9.53 -5.71
N GLN A 247 9.84 -8.37 -5.23
CA GLN A 247 9.23 -7.08 -5.51
C GLN A 247 9.17 -6.81 -7.02
N GLU A 248 10.20 -7.17 -7.79
CA GLU A 248 10.16 -7.04 -9.25
C GLU A 248 9.02 -7.84 -9.87
N VAL A 249 8.81 -9.09 -9.42
CA VAL A 249 7.78 -9.98 -9.95
C VAL A 249 6.37 -9.52 -9.57
N VAL A 250 6.11 -9.21 -8.30
CA VAL A 250 4.77 -8.77 -7.84
C VAL A 250 4.38 -7.36 -8.32
N SER A 251 5.35 -6.60 -8.84
CA SER A 251 5.10 -5.28 -9.44
C SER A 251 4.75 -5.37 -10.93
N ARG A 252 4.82 -6.55 -11.54
CA ARG A 252 4.52 -6.73 -12.96
C ARG A 252 3.02 -6.52 -13.23
N PRO A 253 2.64 -5.96 -14.39
CA PRO A 253 1.23 -5.65 -14.69
C PRO A 253 0.29 -6.86 -14.70
N GLY A 254 0.80 -8.06 -15.00
CA GLY A 254 0.00 -9.28 -15.02
C GLY A 254 0.01 -10.08 -13.72
N TRP A 255 0.71 -9.61 -12.68
CA TRP A 255 0.70 -10.28 -11.38
C TRP A 255 -0.71 -10.25 -10.77
N ALA A 256 -1.16 -11.40 -10.29
CA ALA A 256 -2.42 -11.57 -9.57
C ALA A 256 -2.21 -12.42 -8.30
N SER A 257 -3.05 -12.19 -7.28
CA SER A 257 -3.06 -13.02 -6.07
C SER A 257 -3.44 -14.45 -6.44
N GLY A 258 -2.64 -15.42 -5.99
CA GLY A 258 -2.78 -16.83 -6.33
C GLY A 258 -1.85 -17.29 -7.46
N ASN A 259 -1.11 -16.37 -8.10
CA ASN A 259 -0.05 -16.73 -9.04
C ASN A 259 1.13 -17.40 -8.31
N ASP A 260 1.97 -18.08 -9.09
CA ASP A 260 3.12 -18.82 -8.59
C ASP A 260 4.42 -18.01 -8.74
N LEU A 261 5.32 -18.12 -7.77
CA LEU A 261 6.69 -17.58 -7.85
C LEU A 261 7.66 -18.72 -8.18
N SER A 262 8.71 -18.43 -8.94
CA SER A 262 9.85 -19.35 -9.04
C SER A 262 11.18 -18.62 -8.91
N PHE A 263 12.18 -19.35 -8.44
CA PHE A 263 13.52 -18.90 -8.12
C PHE A 263 14.54 -19.78 -8.82
N ILE A 264 15.67 -19.19 -9.17
CA ILE A 264 16.80 -19.85 -9.81
C ILE A 264 18.03 -19.57 -8.95
N PHE A 265 18.70 -20.64 -8.53
CA PHE A 265 19.95 -20.62 -7.79
C PHE A 265 21.07 -21.06 -8.71
N ASP A 266 22.14 -20.26 -8.77
CA ASP A 266 23.39 -20.60 -9.43
C ASP A 266 24.57 -20.20 -8.54
N GLY A 267 25.78 -20.66 -8.86
CA GLY A 267 26.95 -20.29 -8.07
C GLY A 267 28.06 -21.34 -8.08
N THR A 268 28.81 -21.34 -6.98
CA THR A 268 29.95 -22.23 -6.74
C THR A 268 29.92 -22.78 -5.31
N GLY A 269 30.60 -23.91 -5.09
CA GLY A 269 30.49 -24.67 -3.85
C GLY A 269 29.21 -25.50 -3.82
N THR A 270 28.85 -26.05 -2.67
CA THR A 270 27.64 -26.90 -2.55
C THR A 270 26.98 -26.72 -1.20
N ARG A 271 25.64 -26.64 -1.17
CA ARG A 271 24.84 -26.86 0.02
C ARG A 271 23.71 -27.83 -0.30
N THR A 272 23.72 -29.01 0.33
CA THR A 272 22.72 -30.06 0.05
C THR A 272 21.52 -29.91 1.00
N ALA A 273 20.39 -29.49 0.46
CA ALA A 273 19.12 -29.39 1.17
C ALA A 273 18.21 -30.56 0.81
N PHE A 274 17.21 -30.84 1.63
CA PHE A 274 16.14 -31.73 1.20
C PHE A 274 15.29 -31.07 0.13
N ALA A 275 14.89 -31.86 -0.87
CA ALA A 275 13.82 -31.55 -1.80
C ALA A 275 12.45 -31.91 -1.20
N LEU A 276 11.37 -31.71 -1.95
CA LEU A 276 10.02 -32.16 -1.62
C LEU A 276 9.98 -33.68 -1.37
N GLU A 277 10.65 -34.45 -2.22
CA GLU A 277 10.65 -35.92 -2.15
C GLU A 277 11.54 -36.46 -1.03
N GLY A 278 12.33 -35.60 -0.38
CA GLY A 278 13.14 -35.91 0.79
C GLY A 278 12.28 -36.19 2.04
N ASN A 279 11.82 -37.43 2.24
CA ASN A 279 11.12 -37.87 3.45
C ASN A 279 11.93 -37.51 4.72
N PRO A 280 11.36 -36.90 5.80
CA PRO A 280 9.93 -36.80 6.20
C PRO A 280 9.21 -35.47 5.94
N ASN A 281 7.91 -35.43 6.29
CA ASN A 281 7.06 -34.22 6.26
C ASN A 281 7.82 -32.99 6.81
N ASP A 282 7.71 -31.85 6.13
CA ASP A 282 8.40 -30.56 6.36
C ASP A 282 9.82 -30.41 5.77
N SER A 283 10.32 -31.37 5.00
CA SER A 283 11.61 -31.24 4.30
C SER A 283 11.62 -30.24 3.15
N ALA A 284 10.49 -30.07 2.46
CA ALA A 284 10.38 -29.21 1.30
C ALA A 284 10.68 -27.74 1.64
N PRO A 285 11.45 -27.01 0.80
CA PRO A 285 11.72 -25.60 1.00
C PRO A 285 10.46 -24.78 1.30
N LEU A 286 10.58 -23.81 2.21
CA LEU A 286 9.49 -22.94 2.66
C LEU A 286 9.80 -21.49 2.29
N LEU A 287 8.94 -20.87 1.48
CA LEU A 287 8.97 -19.43 1.28
C LEU A 287 8.17 -18.77 2.41
N THR A 288 8.80 -17.83 3.11
CA THR A 288 8.13 -16.94 4.07
C THR A 288 8.39 -15.50 3.67
N LEU A 289 7.34 -14.70 3.54
CA LEU A 289 7.45 -13.28 3.24
C LEU A 289 6.49 -12.45 4.08
N THR A 290 6.90 -11.22 4.36
CA THR A 290 6.04 -10.19 4.94
C THR A 290 5.79 -9.10 3.92
N TYR A 291 4.56 -8.62 3.85
CA TYR A 291 4.18 -7.60 2.88
C TYR A 291 3.14 -6.64 3.43
N ALA A 292 3.17 -5.43 2.89
CA ALA A 292 2.11 -4.45 3.00
C ALA A 292 1.06 -4.73 1.93
N ALA A 293 -0.16 -5.10 2.33
CA ALA A 293 -1.24 -5.35 1.39
C ALA A 293 -1.72 -4.04 0.73
N GLY A 294 -1.68 -3.94 -0.61
CA GLY A 294 -2.37 -2.88 -1.37
C GLY A 294 -1.48 -1.88 -2.12
N SER A 295 -1.99 -1.43 -3.27
CA SER A 295 -1.42 -0.36 -4.09
C SER A 295 -1.87 1.01 -3.56
N ASP A 296 -1.11 1.63 -2.65
CA ASP A 296 -1.17 3.05 -2.22
C ASP A 296 -0.46 3.22 -0.86
N VAL A 297 0.62 2.46 -0.64
CA VAL A 297 1.41 2.53 0.60
C VAL A 297 2.53 3.54 0.41
N THR A 298 2.66 4.46 1.36
CA THR A 298 3.78 5.40 1.39
C THR A 298 5.06 4.73 1.91
N ALA A 299 6.22 5.22 1.49
CA ALA A 299 7.51 4.79 2.03
C ALA A 299 7.61 4.97 3.56
N GLY A 300 8.48 4.18 4.19
CA GLY A 300 8.66 4.19 5.65
C GLY A 300 9.14 5.52 6.22
N SER A 301 9.94 6.28 5.46
CA SER A 301 10.40 7.65 5.79
C SER A 301 9.61 8.71 5.03
N CYS A 302 9.35 9.85 5.67
CA CYS A 302 8.69 10.97 5.01
C CYS A 302 9.67 11.72 4.10
N LEU A 303 9.11 12.42 3.12
CA LEU A 303 9.82 13.34 2.25
C LEU A 303 9.65 14.76 2.78
N ASN A 304 10.73 15.37 3.25
CA ASN A 304 10.71 16.75 3.69
C ASN A 304 10.74 17.68 2.48
N LEU A 305 9.62 18.37 2.22
CA LEU A 305 9.48 19.36 1.16
C LEU A 305 9.38 20.80 1.68
N ASP A 306 9.64 21.05 2.97
CA ASP A 306 9.56 22.40 3.53
C ASP A 306 10.58 23.32 2.86
N THR A 307 11.85 22.89 2.78
CA THR A 307 12.91 23.71 2.17
C THR A 307 12.70 23.99 0.67
N PRO A 308 12.31 23.02 -0.19
CA PRO A 308 12.09 23.31 -1.61
C PRO A 308 10.77 24.04 -1.89
N LEU A 309 9.74 23.92 -1.05
CA LEU A 309 8.39 24.44 -1.38
C LEU A 309 7.90 25.54 -0.43
N ALA A 310 8.03 25.36 0.89
CA ALA A 310 7.48 26.29 1.86
C ALA A 310 8.21 27.64 1.84
N GLY A 311 7.43 28.73 1.95
CA GLY A 311 7.90 30.11 1.86
C GLY A 311 8.19 30.60 0.44
N SER A 312 8.49 29.72 -0.51
CA SER A 312 8.79 30.08 -1.91
C SER A 312 7.61 29.89 -2.86
N PHE A 313 6.91 28.75 -2.75
CA PHE A 313 5.83 28.37 -3.68
C PHE A 313 4.49 28.19 -2.97
N VAL A 314 4.52 27.90 -1.66
CA VAL A 314 3.36 27.85 -0.77
C VAL A 314 3.71 28.50 0.56
N ALA A 315 2.73 29.10 1.25
CA ALA A 315 2.98 29.76 2.54
C ALA A 315 3.47 28.78 3.62
N GLY A 316 3.03 27.53 3.53
CA GLY A 316 3.47 26.39 4.34
C GLY A 316 2.90 25.11 3.74
N LEU A 317 3.49 23.96 4.06
CA LEU A 317 2.95 22.69 3.60
C LEU A 317 1.57 22.44 4.24
N PRO A 318 0.52 22.18 3.45
CA PRO A 318 -0.78 21.85 3.99
C PRO A 318 -0.74 20.55 4.79
N GLN A 319 -1.60 20.45 5.78
CA GLN A 319 -1.70 19.32 6.70
C GLN A 319 -3.14 18.79 6.68
N ASP A 320 -3.28 17.46 6.72
CA ASP A 320 -4.60 16.84 6.78
C ASP A 320 -5.43 17.41 7.94
N PRO A 321 -6.69 17.85 7.71
CA PRO A 321 -7.49 18.54 8.73
C PRO A 321 -7.78 17.74 10.01
N LYS A 322 -7.54 16.43 10.02
CA LYS A 322 -7.82 15.53 11.14
C LYS A 322 -6.57 14.83 11.66
N LEU A 323 -5.65 14.45 10.79
CA LEU A 323 -4.48 13.63 11.12
C LEU A 323 -3.15 14.39 11.04
N GLY A 324 -3.13 15.54 10.35
CA GLY A 324 -1.93 16.19 9.90
C GLY A 324 -1.12 16.87 11.00
N SER A 325 0.19 16.86 10.81
CA SER A 325 1.19 17.62 11.57
C SER A 325 2.37 17.98 10.65
N ALA A 326 3.31 18.80 11.10
CA ALA A 326 4.53 19.09 10.32
C ALA A 326 5.38 17.83 10.10
N ALA A 327 5.41 16.96 11.11
CA ALA A 327 6.05 15.66 11.07
C ALA A 327 5.45 14.73 10.00
N LYS A 328 4.11 14.69 9.91
CA LYS A 328 3.34 13.83 9.00
C LYS A 328 2.12 14.58 8.49
N THR A 329 2.18 15.07 7.25
CA THR A 329 1.09 15.87 6.68
C THR A 329 -0.12 15.03 6.26
N PHE A 330 0.08 13.72 6.04
CA PHE A 330 -0.88 12.80 5.38
C PHE A 330 -1.26 13.20 3.95
N TYR A 331 -0.46 14.05 3.30
CA TYR A 331 -0.42 14.15 1.84
C TYR A 331 0.81 13.40 1.33
N SER A 332 0.65 12.69 0.22
CA SER A 332 1.73 11.94 -0.41
C SER A 332 1.95 12.37 -1.84
N VAL A 333 3.16 12.18 -2.34
CA VAL A 333 3.58 12.59 -3.69
C VAL A 333 4.42 11.50 -4.34
N LYS A 334 4.31 11.37 -5.66
CA LYS A 334 5.23 10.64 -6.53
C LYS A 334 5.24 11.21 -7.94
N LYS A 335 6.26 10.85 -8.71
CA LYS A 335 6.30 11.01 -10.17
C LYS A 335 5.84 9.70 -10.82
N LEU A 336 4.89 9.77 -11.73
CA LEU A 336 4.42 8.60 -12.46
C LEU A 336 5.39 8.24 -13.59
N ALA A 337 5.32 7.00 -14.10
CA ALA A 337 6.15 6.55 -15.21
C ALA A 337 5.96 7.41 -16.49
N SER A 338 4.79 8.05 -16.64
CA SER A 338 4.49 9.03 -17.69
C SER A 338 5.23 10.36 -17.55
N GLY A 339 5.89 10.60 -16.41
CA GLY A 339 6.54 11.86 -16.07
C GLY A 339 5.64 12.85 -15.32
N ARG A 340 4.31 12.61 -15.27
CA ARG A 340 3.34 13.43 -14.53
C ARG A 340 3.51 13.33 -13.03
N LEU A 341 3.14 14.37 -12.32
CA LEU A 341 3.14 14.42 -10.86
C LEU A 341 1.81 13.88 -10.34
N TYR A 342 1.87 13.17 -9.21
CA TYR A 342 0.72 12.61 -8.52
C TYR A 342 0.77 13.00 -7.06
N VAL A 343 -0.29 13.63 -6.56
CA VAL A 343 -0.48 13.97 -5.15
C VAL A 343 -1.76 13.31 -4.63
N GLN A 344 -1.71 12.66 -3.47
CA GLN A 344 -2.86 12.00 -2.86
C GLN A 344 -3.01 12.40 -1.39
N ALA A 345 -4.25 12.63 -0.95
CA ALA A 345 -4.57 12.74 0.47
C ALA A 345 -4.77 11.34 1.05
N CYS A 346 -3.94 10.95 2.01
CA CYS A 346 -3.99 9.63 2.62
C CYS A 346 -5.08 9.54 3.69
N GLY A 347 -5.43 10.64 4.35
CA GLY A 347 -6.48 10.71 5.39
C GLY A 347 -7.91 10.84 4.87
N ALA A 348 -8.18 10.54 3.59
CA ALA A 348 -9.50 10.71 2.99
C ALA A 348 -10.57 9.86 3.72
N GLU A 349 -11.72 10.47 4.00
CA GLU A 349 -12.80 9.85 4.77
C GLU A 349 -13.91 9.31 3.86
N LEU A 350 -14.79 8.47 4.42
CA LEU A 350 -15.92 7.85 3.70
C LEU A 350 -15.51 6.89 2.56
N GLY A 351 -14.30 6.32 2.63
CA GLY A 351 -13.76 5.43 1.59
C GLY A 351 -13.43 6.14 0.28
N GLU A 352 -13.37 7.48 0.28
CA GLU A 352 -13.06 8.25 -0.91
C GLU A 352 -11.56 8.22 -1.23
N LYS A 353 -11.20 8.15 -2.51
CA LYS A 353 -9.84 8.42 -2.98
C LYS A 353 -9.74 9.87 -3.46
N ILE A 354 -8.89 10.66 -2.80
CA ILE A 354 -8.63 12.06 -3.18
C ILE A 354 -7.21 12.15 -3.71
N ALA A 355 -7.08 12.23 -5.03
CA ALA A 355 -5.80 12.40 -5.71
C ALA A 355 -5.90 13.42 -6.85
N VAL A 356 -4.79 14.06 -7.15
CA VAL A 356 -4.63 15.01 -8.26
C VAL A 356 -3.40 14.60 -9.06
N GLU A 357 -3.53 14.59 -10.38
CA GLU A 357 -2.46 14.27 -11.32
C GLU A 357 -2.29 15.44 -12.29
N GLN A 358 -1.04 15.83 -12.57
CA GLN A 358 -0.72 16.92 -13.48
C GLN A 358 0.54 16.66 -14.28
#